data_AF-A0A4S2TG37-F1
#
_entry.id   AF-A0A4S2TG37-F1
#
_cell.length_a   1.000
_cell.length_b   1.000
_cell.length_c   1.000
_cell.angle_alpha   90.00
_cell.angle_beta   90.00
_cell.angle_gamma   90.00
#
_symmetry.space_group_name_H-M   'P 1'
#
loop_
_entity.id
_entity.type
_entity.pdbx_description
1 polymer ?
#
loop_
_entity_poly.entity_id
_entity_poly.type
_entity_poly.pdbx_seq_one_letter_code
_entity_poly.pdbx_strand_id
1 'polypeptide(L)'
;MSDSDSTHQVHPRPVQAEVVVSKDVPDGRAMIPVHCKGKLVLALHPDHASEQLARELANHFAHATRVGLAALYAPIEEARPRPEV
;
A
#
# COMPACT_ATOMS: atom_id res chain seq x y z
N MET A 1 36.73 -27.13 -7.54
CA MET A 1 35.25 -27.11 -7.47
C MET A 1 34.92 -25.96 -6.54
N SER A 2 34.37 -24.86 -7.08
CA SER A 2 34.07 -23.64 -6.31
C SER A 2 32.58 -23.38 -6.44
N ASP A 3 31.84 -23.74 -5.39
CA ASP A 3 30.43 -23.41 -5.25
C ASP A 3 30.35 -21.95 -4.79
N SER A 4 30.11 -21.04 -5.75
CA SER A 4 29.82 -19.65 -5.46
C SER A 4 28.37 -19.53 -5.00
N ASP A 5 28.22 -19.53 -3.67
CA ASP A 5 26.99 -19.25 -2.96
C ASP A 5 26.49 -17.84 -3.36
N SER A 6 25.51 -17.82 -4.27
CA SER A 6 24.91 -16.58 -4.76
C SER A 6 23.92 -16.10 -3.70
N THR A 7 24.38 -15.21 -2.83
CA THR A 7 23.51 -14.41 -1.97
C THR A 7 22.57 -13.59 -2.84
N HIS A 8 21.38 -14.12 -3.12
CA HIS A 8 20.28 -13.36 -3.70
C HIS A 8 19.86 -12.30 -2.68
N GLN A 9 20.38 -11.07 -2.83
CA GLN A 9 19.79 -9.91 -2.18
C GLN A 9 18.37 -9.76 -2.72
N VAL A 10 17.39 -10.20 -1.94
CA VAL A 10 15.98 -9.97 -2.20
C VAL A 10 15.72 -8.51 -1.88
N HIS A 11 15.91 -7.63 -2.86
CA HIS A 11 15.41 -6.26 -2.74
C HIS A 11 13.90 -6.34 -2.53
N PRO A 12 13.36 -5.82 -1.40
CA PRO A 12 11.93 -5.86 -1.15
C PRO A 12 11.23 -5.19 -2.33
N ARG A 13 10.38 -5.96 -3.02
CA ARG A 13 9.65 -5.41 -4.15
C ARG A 13 8.79 -4.29 -3.62
N PRO A 14 8.78 -3.16 -4.32
CA PRO A 14 7.92 -2.06 -3.93
C PRO A 14 6.46 -2.51 -3.81
N VAL A 15 5.90 -2.38 -2.62
CA VAL A 15 4.49 -2.72 -2.38
C VAL A 15 3.64 -1.50 -2.71
N GLN A 16 2.85 -1.59 -3.78
CA GLN A 16 1.81 -0.62 -4.05
C GLN A 16 0.70 -0.75 -3.00
N ALA A 17 0.17 0.40 -2.55
CA ALA A 17 -1.02 0.42 -1.72
C ALA A 17 -2.19 -0.19 -2.51
N GLU A 18 -2.95 -1.06 -1.85
CA GLU A 18 -4.10 -1.73 -2.43
C GLU A 18 -5.38 -1.08 -1.94
N VAL A 19 -6.43 -1.06 -2.76
CA VAL A 19 -7.75 -0.53 -2.38
C VAL A 19 -8.76 -1.65 -2.53
N VAL A 20 -9.52 -1.91 -1.48
CA VAL A 20 -10.52 -2.99 -1.45
C VAL A 20 -11.85 -2.44 -0.92
N VAL A 21 -12.96 -3.00 -1.38
CA VAL A 21 -14.26 -2.78 -0.77
C VAL A 21 -14.51 -3.92 0.22
N SER A 22 -14.78 -3.61 1.48
CA SER A 22 -15.02 -4.62 2.52
C SER A 22 -16.16 -4.25 3.46
N LYS A 23 -17.00 -5.23 3.79
CA LYS A 23 -18.04 -5.14 4.82
C LYS A 23 -17.48 -5.03 6.24
N ASP A 24 -16.17 -5.28 6.41
CA ASP A 24 -15.49 -5.17 7.69
C ASP A 24 -15.18 -3.72 8.07
N VAL A 25 -15.40 -2.76 7.16
CA VAL A 25 -15.35 -1.34 7.49
C VAL A 25 -16.54 -1.02 8.41
N PRO A 26 -16.32 -0.51 9.63
CA PRO A 26 -17.40 -0.23 10.56
C PRO A 26 -18.39 0.79 10.02
N ASP A 27 -19.67 0.63 10.34
CA ASP A 27 -20.69 1.62 10.02
C ASP A 27 -20.33 3.01 10.55
N GLY A 28 -20.61 4.05 9.77
CA GLY A 28 -20.21 5.43 10.06
C GLY A 28 -18.77 5.79 9.67
N ARG A 29 -18.01 4.84 9.10
CA ARG A 29 -16.70 5.10 8.47
C ARG A 29 -16.82 4.88 6.96
N ALA A 30 -16.31 5.83 6.17
CA ALA A 30 -16.19 5.66 4.73
C ALA A 30 -15.02 4.73 4.35
N MET A 31 -13.91 4.80 5.10
CA MET A 31 -12.72 4.00 4.86
C MET A 31 -11.87 3.82 6.11
N ILE A 32 -11.05 2.77 6.12
CA ILE A 32 -10.01 2.54 7.13
C ILE A 32 -8.71 2.04 6.48
N PRO A 33 -7.54 2.50 6.96
CA PRO A 33 -6.26 1.89 6.59
C PRO A 33 -6.10 0.56 7.33
N VAL A 34 -5.70 -0.48 6.61
CA VAL A 34 -5.48 -1.84 7.11
C VAL A 34 -4.06 -2.27 6.74
N HIS A 35 -3.32 -2.79 7.71
CA HIS A 35 -2.02 -3.38 7.45
C HIS A 35 -2.20 -4.91 7.30
N CYS A 36 -1.96 -5.44 6.11
CA CYS A 36 -2.14 -6.87 5.80
C CYS A 36 -0.91 -7.41 5.10
N LYS A 37 -0.29 -8.47 5.66
CA LYS A 37 0.87 -9.17 5.06
C LYS A 37 2.00 -8.24 4.60
N GLY A 38 2.31 -7.21 5.41
CA GLY A 38 3.35 -6.22 5.08
C GLY A 38 2.96 -5.21 4.01
N LYS A 39 1.67 -5.07 3.71
CA LYS A 39 1.12 -4.12 2.74
C LYS A 39 0.10 -3.19 3.41
N LEU A 40 0.13 -1.91 3.04
CA LEU A 40 -0.93 -0.98 3.37
C LEU A 40 -2.09 -1.17 2.39
N VAL A 41 -3.27 -1.46 2.92
CA VAL A 41 -4.51 -1.62 2.19
C VAL A 41 -5.48 -0.54 2.67
N LEU A 42 -6.17 0.14 1.77
CA LEU A 42 -7.27 1.05 2.10
C LEU A 42 -8.58 0.31 1.87
N ALA A 43 -9.29 -0.02 2.96
CA ALA A 43 -10.59 -0.66 2.89
C ALA A 43 -11.71 0.38 2.87
N LEU A 44 -12.62 0.27 1.91
CA LEU A 44 -13.80 1.13 1.72
C LEU A 44 -15.07 0.40 2.16
N HIS A 45 -15.99 1.12 2.80
CA HIS A 45 -17.32 0.59 3.12
C HIS A 45 -18.11 0.32 1.82
N PRO A 46 -18.92 -0.73 1.72
CA PRO A 46 -19.71 -1.00 0.50
C PRO A 46 -20.96 -0.12 0.45
N ASP A 47 -20.79 1.15 0.10
CA ASP A 47 -21.89 2.04 -0.28
C ASP A 47 -21.98 2.22 -1.82
N HIS A 48 -23.05 2.87 -2.29
CA HIS A 48 -23.31 3.04 -3.72
C HIS A 48 -22.22 3.83 -4.48
N ALA A 49 -21.38 4.61 -3.80
CA ALA A 49 -20.31 5.39 -4.42
C ALA A 49 -18.94 4.69 -4.34
N SER A 50 -18.83 3.62 -3.56
CA SER A 50 -17.55 3.07 -3.14
C SER A 50 -16.79 2.31 -4.22
N GLU A 51 -17.46 1.78 -5.24
CA GLU A 51 -16.76 1.15 -6.36
C GLU A 51 -16.04 2.16 -7.27
N GLN A 52 -16.68 3.30 -7.56
CA GLN A 52 -16.04 4.35 -8.35
C GLN A 52 -14.87 4.95 -7.57
N LEU A 53 -15.09 5.23 -6.29
CA LEU A 53 -14.06 5.72 -5.39
C LEU A 53 -12.88 4.74 -5.29
N ALA A 54 -13.13 3.44 -5.18
CA ALA A 54 -12.08 2.42 -5.16
C ALA A 54 -11.21 2.47 -6.43
N ARG A 55 -11.83 2.59 -7.60
CA ARG A 55 -11.15 2.69 -8.90
C ARG A 55 -10.32 3.97 -9.00
N GLU A 56 -10.87 5.11 -8.60
CA GLU A 56 -10.16 6.39 -8.64
C GLU A 56 -8.96 6.43 -7.68
N LEU A 57 -9.09 5.85 -6.49
CA LEU A 57 -8.01 5.73 -5.51
C LEU A 57 -6.91 4.78 -5.99
N ALA A 58 -7.26 3.63 -6.57
CA ALA A 58 -6.29 2.72 -7.16
C ALA A 58 -5.50 3.39 -8.30
N ASN A 59 -6.19 4.15 -9.17
CA ASN A 59 -5.55 4.91 -10.24
C ASN A 59 -4.62 6.01 -9.69
N HIS A 60 -5.03 6.70 -8.63
CA HIS A 60 -4.20 7.70 -7.96
C HIS A 60 -2.94 7.07 -7.35
N PHE A 61 -3.05 5.93 -6.67
CA PHE A 61 -1.88 5.25 -6.10
C PHE A 61 -0.92 4.76 -7.18
N ALA A 62 -1.43 4.19 -8.28
CA ALA A 62 -0.62 3.81 -9.43
C ALA A 62 0.08 5.02 -10.05
N HIS A 63 -0.64 6.13 -10.25
CA HIS A 63 -0.07 7.36 -10.78
C HIS A 63 1.00 7.94 -9.85
N ALA A 64 0.69 8.13 -8.56
CA ALA A 64 1.60 8.67 -7.56
C ALA A 64 2.88 7.83 -7.44
N THR A 65 2.77 6.50 -7.52
CA THR A 65 3.92 5.59 -7.57
C THR A 65 4.75 5.83 -8.83
N ARG A 66 4.11 5.94 -10.00
CA ARG A 66 4.78 6.16 -11.29
C ARG A 66 5.52 7.48 -11.36
N VAL A 67 4.98 8.55 -10.76
CA VAL A 67 5.60 9.88 -10.75
C VAL A 67 6.53 10.12 -9.55
N GLY A 68 6.75 9.10 -8.72
CA GLY A 68 7.65 9.19 -7.56
C GLY A 68 7.12 10.01 -6.37
N LEU A 69 5.83 10.35 -6.36
CA LEU A 69 5.17 11.06 -5.25
C LEU A 69 4.82 10.11 -4.09
N ALA A 70 4.48 8.86 -4.39
CA ALA A 70 4.29 7.84 -3.37
C ALA A 70 5.61 7.08 -3.21
N ALA A 71 6.26 7.26 -2.05
CA ALA A 71 7.36 6.38 -1.67
C ALA A 71 6.80 4.98 -1.46
N LEU A 72 7.31 4.04 -2.24
CA LEU A 72 7.02 2.63 -2.05
C LEU A 72 7.38 2.25 -0.62
N TYR A 73 6.43 1.69 0.11
CA TYR A 73 6.67 1.20 1.47
C TYR A 73 7.67 0.06 1.36
N ALA A 74 8.95 0.37 1.56
CA ALA A 74 9.86 -0.63 2.07
C ALA A 74 9.34 -0.99 3.47
N PRO A 75 9.34 -2.26 3.88
CA PRO A 75 9.23 -2.60 5.29
C PRO A 75 10.45 -1.98 5.98
N ILE A 76 10.29 -0.77 6.53
CA ILE A 76 11.40 -0.01 7.08
C ILE A 76 11.57 -0.49 8.52
N GLU A 77 12.65 -1.22 8.79
CA GLU A 77 13.17 -1.37 10.16
C GLU A 77 13.71 -0.04 10.72
N GLU A 78 13.85 0.97 9.88
CA GLU A 78 14.34 2.29 10.25
C GLU A 78 13.22 3.34 10.30
N ALA A 79 13.07 3.96 11.47
CA ALA A 79 12.22 5.11 11.68
C ALA A 79 12.58 6.22 10.69
N ARG A 80 11.79 6.38 9.61
CA ARG A 80 11.91 7.58 8.78
C ARG A 80 11.59 8.80 9.65
N PRO A 81 12.39 9.88 9.56
CA PRO A 81 12.06 11.12 10.24
C PRO A 81 10.71 11.62 9.76
N ARG A 82 9.83 12.00 10.70
CA ARG A 82 8.54 12.60 10.36
C ARG A 82 8.78 13.87 9.56
N PRO A 83 8.05 14.11 8.46
CA PRO A 83 8.08 15.39 7.80
C PRO A 83 7.64 16.45 8.82
N GLU A 84 8.45 17.49 8.98
CA GLU A 84 8.09 18.66 9.76
C GLU A 84 7.08 19.47 8.95
N VAL A 85 6.00 19.86 9.62
CA VAL A 85 4.90 20.66 9.05
C VAL A 85 5.29 22.13 9.04
#